data_AF-A0A817VVF2-F1
#
_entry.id   AF-A0A817VVF2-F1
#
_cell.length_a   1.000
_cell.length_b   1.000
_cell.length_c   1.000
_cell.angle_alpha   90.00
_cell.angle_beta   90.00
_cell.angle_gamma   90.00
#
_symmetry.space_group_name_H-M   'P 1'
#
loop_
_entity.id
_entity.type
_entity.pdbx_description
1 polymer ?
#
loop_
_entity_poly.entity_id
_entity_poly.type
_entity_poly.pdbx_seq_one_letter_code
_entity_poly.pdbx_strand_id
1 'polypeptide(L)'
;MLTVFKLLELAFAYKWTYTRRMPLKLLALYLLALPRMPESEAKLAGLSKQNVRREGILLILRSIFQCIIYRILLYLIPLEWLSLSSSSFFPIFRFVRYVLLSVLLYLSIDGTTGIGFGIYTIVFNLPINRVYPVFPFTATSLRDFWSYRWNNLVKTSLQIISFVVVPKLIDPIVSMNKKAKGLFAFFLSGFLHEYTFWFVSSTWSGKNMIFFSLHGLLVLLEITMKMPVKPNTFKGKLLGCQVHNFYKFARNQGNTINEVYNYGK
;
A
#
# COMPACT_ATOMS: atom_id res chain seq x y z
N MET A 1 14.38 18.01 3.24
CA MET A 1 12.94 18.10 2.93
C MET A 1 12.64 18.45 1.47
N LEU A 2 13.42 19.30 0.77
CA LEU A 2 13.21 19.58 -0.66
C LEU A 2 13.38 18.37 -1.62
N THR A 3 14.07 17.32 -1.20
CA THR A 3 14.36 16.13 -2.02
C THR A 3 13.20 15.17 -2.18
N VAL A 4 12.32 15.06 -1.18
CA VAL A 4 11.09 14.23 -1.26
C VAL A 4 10.06 14.87 -2.21
N PHE A 5 10.02 16.20 -2.26
CA PHE A 5 9.14 16.92 -3.18
C PHE A 5 9.58 16.78 -4.65
N LYS A 6 10.89 16.86 -4.92
CA LYS A 6 11.45 16.51 -6.25
C LYS A 6 11.16 15.06 -6.67
N LEU A 7 10.96 14.16 -5.70
CA LEU A 7 10.71 12.73 -5.95
C LEU A 7 9.24 12.45 -6.34
N LEU A 8 8.31 13.28 -5.87
CA LEU A 8 6.93 13.32 -6.35
C LEU A 8 6.83 14.03 -7.72
N GLU A 9 7.55 15.12 -7.93
CA GLU A 9 7.63 15.81 -9.24
C GLU A 9 8.03 14.86 -10.38
N LEU A 10 8.93 13.92 -10.07
CA LEU A 10 9.52 13.03 -11.05
C LEU A 10 8.76 11.70 -11.21
N ALA A 11 8.03 11.26 -10.18
CA ALA A 11 7.06 10.17 -10.30
C ALA A 11 5.85 10.52 -11.20
N PHE A 12 5.54 11.81 -11.34
CA PHE A 12 4.37 12.30 -12.08
C PHE A 12 4.70 13.21 -13.29
N ALA A 13 5.99 13.37 -13.63
CA ALA A 13 6.48 14.13 -14.78
C ALA A 13 5.85 15.54 -14.93
N TYR A 14 5.83 16.35 -13.86
CA TYR A 14 5.30 17.72 -13.94
C TYR A 14 6.14 18.75 -13.17
N LYS A 15 6.20 19.97 -13.72
CA LYS A 15 6.93 21.13 -13.18
C LYS A 15 6.05 21.83 -12.13
N TRP A 16 6.36 21.68 -10.85
CA TRP A 16 5.57 22.24 -9.76
C TRP A 16 5.79 23.75 -9.64
N THR A 17 4.71 24.54 -9.64
CA THR A 17 4.74 25.96 -9.27
C THR A 17 4.56 26.08 -7.75
N TYR A 18 5.53 26.72 -7.11
CA TYR A 18 5.79 26.80 -5.66
C TYR A 18 4.76 27.58 -4.81
N THR A 19 3.47 27.63 -5.17
CA THR A 19 2.51 28.57 -4.56
C THR A 19 1.51 27.98 -3.57
N ARG A 20 1.53 26.67 -3.26
CA ARG A 20 0.69 26.11 -2.18
C ARG A 20 1.48 25.24 -1.20
N ARG A 21 1.60 25.72 0.04
CA ARG A 21 2.06 24.92 1.19
C ARG A 21 1.20 23.65 1.28
N MET A 22 1.85 22.50 1.42
CA MET A 22 1.17 21.24 1.73
C MET A 22 0.35 21.43 3.02
N PRO A 23 -0.95 21.12 3.05
CA PRO A 23 -1.75 21.34 4.25
C PRO A 23 -1.18 20.46 5.37
N LEU A 24 -0.83 21.07 6.51
CA LEU A 24 -0.24 20.44 7.69
C LEU A 24 -0.93 19.12 8.10
N LYS A 25 -2.24 19.03 7.80
CA LYS A 25 -3.12 17.87 8.02
C LYS A 25 -2.71 16.60 7.25
N LEU A 26 -2.18 16.74 6.04
CA LEU A 26 -1.71 15.62 5.21
C LEU A 26 -0.37 15.06 5.71
N LEU A 27 0.49 15.94 6.23
CA LEU A 27 1.72 15.56 6.94
C LEU A 27 1.37 14.85 8.26
N ALA A 28 0.39 15.39 9.01
CA ALA A 28 -0.11 14.78 10.24
C ALA A 28 -0.70 13.38 10.00
N LEU A 29 -1.42 13.16 8.89
CA LEU A 29 -1.95 11.84 8.52
C LEU A 29 -0.84 10.80 8.28
N TYR A 30 0.27 11.21 7.65
CA TYR A 30 1.45 10.35 7.46
C TYR A 30 2.20 10.08 8.77
N LEU A 31 2.26 11.07 9.66
CA LEU A 31 2.88 10.94 10.98
C LEU A 31 2.01 10.13 11.96
N LEU A 32 0.70 10.12 11.77
CA LEU A 32 -0.30 9.33 12.50
C LEU A 32 -0.47 7.91 11.91
N ALA A 33 0.38 7.48 10.98
CA ALA A 33 0.44 6.09 10.54
C ALA A 33 0.62 5.20 11.78
N LEU A 34 -0.48 4.56 12.18
CA LEU A 34 -0.64 4.00 13.52
C LEU A 34 0.44 2.93 13.79
N PRO A 35 1.13 2.99 14.93
CA PRO A 35 1.96 1.89 15.37
C PRO A 35 1.10 0.65 15.59
N ARG A 36 1.65 -0.51 15.27
CA ARG A 36 1.00 -1.81 15.42
C ARG A 36 0.89 -2.16 16.91
N MET A 37 -0.32 -2.26 17.44
CA MET A 37 -0.56 -3.01 18.68
C MET A 37 -0.74 -4.51 18.33
N PRO A 38 0.09 -5.42 18.86
CA PRO A 38 -0.11 -6.86 18.67
C PRO A 38 -1.27 -7.36 19.53
N GLU A 39 -2.20 -8.09 18.92
CA GLU A 39 -3.39 -8.66 19.58
C GLU A 39 -3.11 -9.87 20.50
N SER A 40 -1.85 -10.35 20.61
CA SER A 40 -1.54 -11.53 21.44
C SER A 40 -0.17 -11.46 22.14
N GLU A 41 -0.14 -11.96 23.38
CA GLU A 41 1.06 -11.98 24.24
C GLU A 41 2.25 -12.72 23.61
N ALA A 42 1.99 -13.80 22.86
CA ALA A 42 3.02 -14.53 22.14
C ALA A 42 3.72 -13.70 21.03
N LYS A 43 2.98 -12.78 20.38
CA LYS A 43 3.58 -11.83 19.41
C LYS A 43 4.33 -10.71 20.12
N LEU A 44 3.87 -10.29 21.30
CA LEU A 44 4.55 -9.31 22.13
C LEU A 44 5.92 -9.84 22.60
N ALA A 45 5.99 -11.11 23.02
CA ALA A 45 7.23 -11.78 23.40
C ALA A 45 8.23 -11.91 22.23
N GLY A 46 7.75 -12.11 21.00
CA GLY A 46 8.58 -12.12 19.79
C GLY A 46 9.11 -10.73 19.41
N LEU A 47 8.30 -9.68 19.58
CA LEU A 47 8.71 -8.28 19.34
C LEU A 47 9.68 -7.76 20.40
N SER A 48 9.54 -8.22 21.64
CA SER A 48 10.46 -7.92 22.76
C SER A 48 11.89 -8.41 22.49
N LYS A 49 12.06 -9.52 21.77
CA LYS A 49 13.39 -10.05 21.37
C LYS A 49 14.01 -9.33 20.18
N GLN A 50 13.24 -8.50 19.46
CA GLN A 50 13.71 -7.85 18.25
C GLN A 50 14.45 -6.56 18.59
N ASN A 51 15.67 -6.39 18.06
CA ASN A 51 16.37 -5.11 18.13
C ASN A 51 15.72 -4.11 17.18
N VAL A 52 14.63 -3.48 17.62
CA VAL A 52 13.79 -2.54 16.84
C VAL A 52 14.63 -1.42 16.21
N ARG A 53 15.59 -0.85 16.94
CA ARG A 53 16.50 0.18 16.41
C ARG A 53 17.40 -0.32 15.29
N ARG A 54 17.90 -1.56 15.38
CA ARG A 54 18.73 -2.17 14.32
C ARG A 54 17.93 -2.35 13.04
N GLU A 55 16.67 -2.78 13.15
CA GLU A 55 15.76 -2.90 12.01
C GLU A 55 15.47 -1.54 11.37
N GLY A 56 15.31 -0.48 12.17
CA GLY A 56 15.19 0.89 11.67
C GLY A 56 16.43 1.32 10.86
N ILE A 57 17.63 1.05 11.36
CA ILE A 57 18.88 1.35 10.65
C ILE A 57 18.97 0.56 9.33
N LEU A 58 18.70 -0.75 9.36
CA LEU A 58 18.72 -1.59 8.17
C LEU A 58 17.71 -1.13 7.11
N LEU A 59 16.54 -0.66 7.55
CA LEU A 59 15.53 -0.08 6.67
C LEU A 59 16.06 1.19 5.99
N ILE A 60 16.67 2.11 6.75
CA ILE A 60 17.27 3.34 6.20
C ILE A 60 18.37 3.01 5.20
N LEU A 61 19.30 2.09 5.53
CA LEU A 61 20.40 1.72 4.64
C LEU A 61 19.89 1.14 3.31
N ARG A 62 18.92 0.22 3.37
CA ARG A 62 18.26 -0.32 2.17
C ARG A 62 17.60 0.79 1.36
N SER A 63 16.89 1.71 2.01
CA SER A 63 16.20 2.80 1.34
C SER A 63 17.15 3.82 0.70
N ILE A 64 18.29 4.11 1.32
CA ILE A 64 19.36 4.94 0.72
C ILE A 64 19.87 4.26 -0.56
N PHE A 65 20.14 2.96 -0.50
CA PHE A 65 20.57 2.19 -1.67
C PHE A 65 19.52 2.23 -2.80
N GLN A 66 18.24 2.07 -2.47
CA GLN A 66 17.14 2.21 -3.45
C GLN A 66 17.04 3.62 -4.05
N CYS A 67 17.24 4.66 -3.25
CA CYS A 67 17.28 6.04 -3.72
C CYS A 67 18.47 6.30 -4.66
N ILE A 68 19.62 5.69 -4.41
CA ILE A 68 20.78 5.75 -5.32
C ILE A 68 20.45 5.06 -6.64
N ILE A 69 19.90 3.84 -6.62
CA ILE A 69 19.48 3.13 -7.84
C ILE A 69 18.47 3.97 -8.62
N TYR A 70 17.45 4.49 -7.94
CA TYR A 70 16.45 5.38 -8.53
C TYR A 70 17.13 6.57 -9.22
N ARG A 71 18.07 7.24 -8.54
CA ARG A 71 18.79 8.39 -9.11
C ARG A 71 19.62 8.03 -10.33
N ILE A 72 20.30 6.87 -10.31
CA ILE A 72 21.07 6.37 -11.46
C ILE A 72 20.13 6.10 -12.63
N LEU A 73 19.02 5.40 -12.40
CA LEU A 73 18.03 5.11 -13.45
C LEU A 73 17.53 6.40 -14.09
N LEU A 74 17.16 7.41 -13.29
CA LEU A 74 16.72 8.70 -13.83
C LEU A 74 17.77 9.45 -14.62
N TYR A 75 19.05 9.28 -14.30
CA TYR A 75 20.13 9.88 -15.07
C TYR A 75 20.33 9.20 -16.42
N LEU A 76 20.13 7.87 -16.47
CA LEU A 76 20.27 7.08 -17.69
C LEU A 76 19.07 7.21 -18.64
N ILE A 77 17.90 7.59 -18.14
CA ILE A 77 16.67 7.70 -18.92
C ILE A 77 16.51 9.17 -19.38
N PRO A 78 16.44 9.44 -20.70
CA PRO A 78 16.17 10.78 -21.20
C PRO A 78 14.85 11.31 -20.62
N LEU A 79 14.83 12.55 -20.14
CA LEU A 79 13.63 13.13 -19.52
C LEU A 79 12.47 13.22 -20.52
N GLU A 80 12.81 13.40 -21.80
CA GLU A 80 11.88 13.45 -22.92
C GLU A 80 11.11 12.14 -23.07
N TRP A 81 11.76 11.00 -22.79
CA TRP A 81 11.11 9.70 -22.82
C TRP A 81 10.01 9.57 -21.77
N LEU A 82 10.12 10.29 -20.65
CA LEU A 82 9.10 10.31 -19.60
C LEU A 82 7.95 11.28 -19.93
N SER A 83 8.20 12.35 -20.69
CA SER A 83 7.22 13.40 -21.02
C SER A 83 6.47 13.20 -22.34
N LEU A 84 7.00 12.42 -23.28
CA LEU A 84 6.38 12.20 -24.58
C LEU A 84 4.99 11.52 -24.46
N SER A 85 4.08 11.87 -25.37
CA SER A 85 2.77 11.21 -25.46
C SER A 85 2.93 9.70 -25.70
N SER A 86 2.13 8.88 -25.04
CA SER A 86 2.15 7.41 -25.20
C SER A 86 1.80 6.97 -26.63
N SER A 87 1.13 7.82 -27.42
CA SER A 87 0.77 7.56 -28.82
C SER A 87 1.97 7.56 -29.78
N SER A 88 3.10 8.17 -29.39
CA SER A 88 4.27 8.36 -30.26
C SER A 88 5.18 7.13 -30.38
N PHE A 89 4.87 6.02 -29.69
CA PHE A 89 5.72 4.84 -29.62
C PHE A 89 5.02 3.58 -30.16
N PHE A 90 5.80 2.70 -30.81
CA PHE A 90 5.34 1.34 -31.11
C PHE A 90 4.92 0.61 -29.81
N PRO A 91 3.97 -0.35 -29.89
CA PRO A 91 3.41 -1.00 -28.70
C PRO A 91 4.45 -1.60 -27.75
N ILE A 92 5.53 -2.19 -28.29
CA ILE A 92 6.61 -2.77 -27.49
C ILE A 92 7.34 -1.72 -26.65
N PHE A 93 7.67 -0.57 -27.22
CA PHE A 93 8.32 0.53 -26.50
C PHE A 93 7.40 1.14 -25.45
N ARG A 94 6.09 1.21 -25.73
CA ARG A 94 5.09 1.64 -24.74
C ARG A 94 5.05 0.68 -23.54
N PHE A 95 5.09 -0.62 -23.78
CA PHE A 95 5.13 -1.62 -22.71
C PHE A 95 6.40 -1.49 -21.87
N VAL A 96 7.58 -1.43 -22.50
CA VAL A 96 8.87 -1.23 -21.82
C VAL A 96 8.85 0.04 -20.96
N ARG A 97 8.29 1.12 -21.48
CA ARG A 97 8.13 2.38 -20.73
C ARG A 97 7.24 2.20 -19.51
N TYR A 98 6.10 1.52 -19.60
CA TYR A 98 5.23 1.29 -18.43
C TYR A 98 5.90 0.40 -17.38
N VAL A 99 6.63 -0.63 -17.80
CA VAL A 99 7.43 -1.45 -16.88
C VAL A 99 8.46 -0.58 -16.15
N LEU A 100 9.19 0.25 -16.89
CA LEU A 100 10.18 1.16 -16.31
C LEU A 100 9.55 2.17 -15.32
N LEU A 101 8.44 2.79 -15.70
CA LEU A 101 7.69 3.69 -14.81
C LEU A 101 7.21 2.97 -13.54
N SER A 102 6.79 1.70 -13.65
CA SER A 102 6.38 0.92 -12.48
C SER A 102 7.54 0.63 -11.53
N VAL A 103 8.75 0.37 -12.06
CA VAL A 103 9.96 0.18 -11.26
C VAL A 103 10.37 1.49 -10.58
N LEU A 104 10.34 2.60 -11.31
CA LEU A 104 10.62 3.93 -10.76
C LEU A 104 9.65 4.30 -9.64
N LEU A 105 8.35 4.03 -9.83
CA LEU A 105 7.32 4.24 -8.80
C LEU A 105 7.55 3.37 -7.56
N TYR A 106 7.90 2.10 -7.76
CA TYR A 106 8.22 1.20 -6.64
C TYR A 106 9.44 1.72 -5.84
N LEU A 107 10.53 2.05 -6.52
CA LEU A 107 11.75 2.56 -5.87
C LEU A 107 11.51 3.89 -5.16
N SER A 108 10.69 4.76 -5.75
CA SER A 108 10.39 6.08 -5.18
C SER A 108 9.58 5.97 -3.89
N ILE A 109 8.53 5.14 -3.88
CA ILE A 109 7.70 4.90 -2.69
C ILE A 109 8.49 4.16 -1.62
N ASP A 110 9.13 3.02 -1.93
CA ASP A 110 9.85 2.21 -0.93
C ASP A 110 11.06 2.95 -0.35
N GLY A 111 11.78 3.70 -1.19
CA GLY A 111 12.92 4.53 -0.77
C GLY A 111 12.52 5.64 0.19
N THR A 112 11.49 6.44 -0.15
CA THR A 112 11.10 7.56 0.72
C THR A 112 10.41 7.13 2.00
N THR A 113 9.47 6.19 1.90
CA THR A 113 8.76 5.70 3.08
C THR A 113 9.66 4.91 4.01
N GLY A 114 10.62 4.14 3.48
CA GLY A 114 11.56 3.39 4.33
C GLY A 114 12.53 4.29 5.11
N ILE A 115 12.98 5.42 4.56
CA ILE A 115 13.74 6.42 5.33
C ILE A 115 12.87 6.98 6.47
N GLY A 116 11.66 7.45 6.16
CA GLY A 116 10.76 8.04 7.16
C GLY A 116 10.40 7.06 8.26
N PHE A 117 10.05 5.83 7.89
CA PHE A 117 9.71 4.76 8.83
C PHE A 117 10.91 4.29 9.64
N GLY A 118 12.10 4.24 9.04
CA GLY A 118 13.32 3.91 9.77
C GLY A 118 13.66 4.94 10.84
N ILE A 119 13.53 6.24 10.51
CA ILE A 119 13.69 7.34 11.48
C ILE A 119 12.65 7.21 12.59
N TYR A 120 11.38 7.02 12.23
CA TYR A 120 10.29 6.82 13.20
C TYR A 120 10.59 5.65 14.14
N THR A 121 11.01 4.50 13.60
CA THR A 121 11.35 3.31 14.38
C THR A 121 12.54 3.54 15.32
N ILE A 122 13.55 4.32 14.92
CA ILE A 122 14.69 4.65 15.78
C ILE A 122 14.29 5.60 16.90
N VAL A 123 13.54 6.66 16.58
CA VAL A 123 13.14 7.71 17.53
C VAL A 123 12.15 7.18 18.57
N PHE A 124 11.09 6.50 18.11
CA PHE A 124 10.01 6.04 18.99
C PHE A 124 10.22 4.61 19.49
N ASN A 125 11.23 3.89 18.99
CA ASN A 125 11.47 2.49 19.31
C ASN A 125 10.24 1.58 19.06
N LEU A 126 9.45 1.91 18.03
CA LEU A 126 8.24 1.18 17.67
C LEU A 126 8.41 0.41 16.35
N PRO A 127 8.04 -0.88 16.31
CA PRO A 127 8.07 -1.65 15.09
C PRO A 127 6.97 -1.20 14.12
N ILE A 128 7.34 -0.97 12.87
CA ILE A 128 6.42 -0.58 11.80
C ILE A 128 6.39 -1.61 10.68
N ASN A 129 5.21 -1.86 10.11
CA ASN A 129 5.10 -2.73 8.94
C ASN A 129 5.66 -2.00 7.72
N ARG A 130 6.44 -2.71 6.91
CA ARG A 130 6.97 -2.16 5.65
C ARG A 130 5.82 -1.88 4.68
N VAL A 131 5.98 -0.84 3.85
CA VAL A 131 5.05 -0.53 2.76
C VAL A 131 4.93 -1.72 1.81
N TYR A 132 6.07 -2.32 1.46
CA TYR A 132 6.13 -3.53 0.67
C TYR A 132 6.73 -4.68 1.50
N PRO A 133 5.90 -5.55 2.09
CA PRO A 133 6.39 -6.66 2.91
C PRO A 133 7.16 -7.71 2.10
N VAL A 134 6.76 -7.92 0.84
CA VAL A 134 7.41 -8.81 -0.13
C VAL A 134 7.50 -8.10 -1.47
N PHE A 135 8.44 -8.51 -2.32
CA PHE A 135 8.63 -7.91 -3.65
C PHE A 135 7.35 -8.03 -4.50
N PRO A 136 6.74 -6.91 -4.93
CA PRO A 136 5.40 -6.91 -5.52
C PRO A 136 5.36 -7.53 -6.92
N PHE A 137 6.46 -7.47 -7.68
CA PHE A 137 6.56 -8.00 -9.04
C PHE A 137 6.58 -9.54 -9.12
N THR A 138 6.56 -10.23 -7.97
CA THR A 138 6.47 -11.71 -7.91
C THR A 138 5.05 -12.20 -7.58
N ALA A 139 4.05 -11.33 -7.71
CA ALA A 139 2.66 -11.68 -7.48
C ALA A 139 2.17 -12.70 -8.52
N THR A 140 1.47 -13.74 -8.07
CA THR A 140 0.90 -14.77 -8.96
C THR A 140 -0.57 -14.51 -9.30
N SER A 141 -1.21 -13.56 -8.63
CA SER A 141 -2.61 -13.18 -8.86
C SER A 141 -2.90 -11.74 -8.45
N LEU A 142 -4.05 -11.20 -8.85
CA LEU A 142 -4.46 -9.84 -8.50
C LEU A 142 -4.72 -9.72 -7.00
N ARG A 143 -5.34 -10.74 -6.40
CA ARG A 143 -5.51 -10.82 -4.95
C ARG A 143 -4.17 -10.86 -4.24
N ASP A 144 -3.20 -11.65 -4.73
CA ASP A 144 -1.86 -11.72 -4.15
C ASP A 144 -1.17 -10.34 -4.15
N PHE A 145 -1.24 -9.64 -5.28
CA PHE A 145 -0.69 -8.30 -5.44
C PHE A 145 -1.34 -7.29 -4.48
N TRP A 146 -2.65 -7.08 -4.59
CA TRP A 146 -3.36 -6.01 -3.85
C TRP A 146 -3.56 -6.31 -2.37
N SER A 147 -3.70 -7.58 -1.98
CA SER A 147 -4.02 -7.93 -0.60
C SER A 147 -2.79 -8.21 0.27
N TYR A 148 -1.63 -8.57 -0.32
CA TYR A 148 -0.49 -9.06 0.46
C TYR A 148 0.83 -8.33 0.17
N ARG A 149 1.03 -7.77 -1.02
CA ARG A 149 2.35 -7.27 -1.43
C ARG A 149 2.40 -5.78 -1.63
N TRP A 150 1.33 -5.18 -2.13
CA TRP A 150 1.28 -3.77 -2.47
C TRP A 150 0.80 -2.90 -1.31
N ASN A 151 1.63 -1.93 -0.92
CA ASN A 151 1.31 -0.82 -0.02
C ASN A 151 0.46 -1.21 1.21
N ASN A 152 1.06 -2.00 2.10
CA ASN A 152 0.40 -2.55 3.27
C ASN A 152 -0.19 -1.47 4.20
N LEU A 153 0.43 -0.28 4.28
CA LEU A 153 -0.08 0.83 5.08
C LEU A 153 -1.44 1.30 4.54
N VAL A 154 -1.48 1.73 3.28
CA VAL A 154 -2.71 2.26 2.66
C VAL A 154 -3.79 1.18 2.61
N LYS A 155 -3.42 -0.05 2.25
CA LYS A 155 -4.33 -1.19 2.23
C LYS A 155 -4.95 -1.44 3.60
N THR A 156 -4.16 -1.44 4.69
CA THR A 156 -4.69 -1.67 6.04
C THR A 156 -5.65 -0.55 6.46
N SER A 157 -5.30 0.71 6.19
CA SER A 157 -6.18 1.84 6.49
C SER A 157 -7.52 1.75 5.74
N LEU A 158 -7.47 1.45 4.44
CA LEU A 158 -8.68 1.27 3.63
C LEU A 158 -9.52 0.10 4.13
N GLN A 159 -8.89 -1.02 4.51
CA GLN A 159 -9.61 -2.15 5.09
C GLN A 159 -10.32 -1.79 6.39
N ILE A 160 -9.66 -1.06 7.31
CA ILE A 160 -10.29 -0.61 8.56
C ILE A 160 -11.47 0.30 8.25
N ILE A 161 -11.30 1.26 7.35
CA ILE A 161 -12.37 2.19 6.97
C ILE A 161 -13.56 1.42 6.38
N SER A 162 -13.30 0.54 5.42
CA SER A 162 -14.37 -0.16 4.68
C SER A 162 -15.01 -1.31 5.45
N PHE A 163 -14.30 -1.99 6.35
CA PHE A 163 -14.84 -3.14 7.07
C PHE A 163 -15.36 -2.82 8.47
N VAL A 164 -14.84 -1.76 9.10
CA VAL A 164 -15.15 -1.41 10.49
C VAL A 164 -15.84 -0.06 10.55
N VAL A 165 -15.20 1.01 10.08
CA VAL A 165 -15.70 2.38 10.30
C VAL A 165 -17.01 2.61 9.56
N VAL A 166 -17.04 2.39 8.24
CA VAL A 166 -18.22 2.66 7.42
C VAL A 166 -19.39 1.78 7.82
N PRO A 167 -19.25 0.45 7.95
CA PRO A 167 -20.34 -0.40 8.42
C PRO A 167 -20.90 0.06 9.76
N LYS A 168 -20.07 0.40 10.76
CA LYS A 168 -20.60 0.92 12.04
C LYS A 168 -21.45 2.20 11.90
N LEU A 169 -21.18 3.03 10.90
CA LEU A 169 -21.91 4.28 10.65
C LEU A 169 -23.21 4.04 9.88
N ILE A 170 -23.22 3.08 8.95
CA ILE A 170 -24.33 2.88 8.00
C ILE A 170 -25.13 1.60 8.23
N ASP A 171 -24.66 0.65 9.04
CA ASP A 171 -25.34 -0.61 9.34
C ASP A 171 -26.76 -0.41 9.87
N PRO A 172 -27.10 0.69 10.61
CA PRO A 172 -28.49 0.99 10.95
C PRO A 172 -29.41 1.24 9.73
N ILE A 173 -28.82 1.54 8.56
CA ILE A 173 -29.52 1.92 7.33
C ILE A 173 -29.37 0.86 6.24
N VAL A 174 -28.14 0.38 6.01
CA VAL A 174 -27.78 -0.58 4.97
C VAL A 174 -26.72 -1.54 5.49
N SER A 175 -27.07 -2.82 5.60
CA SER A 175 -26.09 -3.86 5.93
C SER A 175 -25.20 -4.17 4.72
N MET A 176 -23.88 -4.10 4.91
CA MET A 176 -22.92 -4.47 3.86
C MET A 176 -22.39 -5.90 4.08
N ASN A 177 -22.47 -6.74 3.04
CA ASN A 177 -21.79 -8.03 3.08
C ASN A 177 -20.26 -7.89 2.87
N LYS A 178 -19.49 -8.95 3.15
CA LYS A 178 -18.01 -8.93 3.04
C LYS A 178 -17.50 -8.57 1.64
N LYS A 179 -18.24 -8.95 0.58
CA LYS A 179 -17.88 -8.67 -0.82
C LYS A 179 -18.06 -7.17 -1.12
N ALA A 180 -19.17 -6.59 -0.68
CA ALA A 180 -19.47 -5.17 -0.81
C ALA A 180 -18.43 -4.31 -0.06
N LYS A 181 -18.07 -4.69 1.18
CA LYS A 181 -16.98 -4.03 1.94
C LYS A 181 -15.65 -4.05 1.19
N GLY A 182 -15.33 -5.17 0.54
CA GLY A 182 -14.13 -5.31 -0.29
C GLY A 182 -14.15 -4.40 -1.53
N LEU A 183 -15.25 -4.39 -2.29
CA LEU A 183 -15.42 -3.49 -3.44
C LEU A 183 -15.36 -2.02 -3.03
N PHE A 184 -15.99 -1.67 -1.91
CA PHE A 184 -15.97 -0.32 -1.38
C PHE A 184 -14.54 0.15 -1.03
N ALA A 185 -13.67 -0.74 -0.53
CA ALA A 185 -12.26 -0.40 -0.29
C ALA A 185 -11.52 -0.01 -1.58
N PHE A 186 -11.77 -0.72 -2.69
CA PHE A 186 -11.20 -0.38 -3.99
C PHE A 186 -11.78 0.92 -4.55
N PHE A 187 -13.11 1.09 -4.45
CA PHE A 187 -13.77 2.34 -4.84
C PHE A 187 -13.19 3.54 -4.08
N LEU A 188 -13.08 3.43 -2.75
CA LEU A 188 -12.51 4.47 -1.90
C LEU A 188 -11.03 4.75 -2.26
N SER A 189 -10.26 3.71 -2.58
CA SER A 189 -8.90 3.88 -3.09
C SER A 189 -8.87 4.70 -4.39
N GLY A 190 -9.74 4.37 -5.35
CA GLY A 190 -9.85 5.09 -6.61
C GLY A 190 -10.29 6.54 -6.43
N PHE A 191 -11.24 6.78 -5.53
CA PHE A 191 -11.69 8.13 -5.17
C PHE A 191 -10.54 8.95 -4.56
N LEU A 192 -9.76 8.39 -3.65
CA LEU A 192 -8.62 9.09 -3.05
C LEU A 192 -7.52 9.41 -4.08
N HIS A 193 -7.27 8.51 -5.04
CA HIS A 193 -6.31 8.78 -6.13
C HIS A 193 -6.83 9.87 -7.08
N GLU A 194 -8.11 9.84 -7.44
CA GLU A 194 -8.74 10.87 -8.25
C GLU A 194 -8.74 12.23 -7.54
N TYR A 195 -9.08 12.25 -6.25
CA TYR A 195 -9.03 13.45 -5.41
C TYR A 195 -7.61 14.02 -5.31
N THR A 196 -6.60 13.16 -5.13
CA THR A 196 -5.19 13.57 -5.10
C THR A 196 -4.77 14.15 -6.44
N PHE A 197 -5.18 13.52 -7.55
CA PHE A 197 -4.87 14.00 -8.88
C PHE A 197 -5.55 15.33 -9.18
N TRP A 198 -6.82 15.47 -8.81
CA TRP A 198 -7.56 16.73 -8.89
C TRP A 198 -6.90 17.83 -8.06
N PHE A 199 -6.45 17.51 -6.85
CA PHE A 199 -5.76 18.48 -5.99
C PHE A 199 -4.46 19.01 -6.62
N VAL A 200 -3.73 18.15 -7.36
CA VAL A 200 -2.45 18.51 -7.99
C VAL A 200 -2.64 19.18 -9.35
N SER A 201 -3.56 18.68 -10.17
CA SER A 201 -3.71 19.09 -11.58
C SER A 201 -4.88 20.05 -11.83
N SER A 202 -5.76 20.26 -10.83
CA SER A 202 -7.07 20.92 -11.00
C SER A 202 -7.96 20.27 -12.07
N THR A 203 -7.69 19.02 -12.45
CA THR A 203 -8.49 18.27 -13.43
C THR A 203 -9.10 17.03 -12.82
N TRP A 204 -10.35 16.73 -13.21
CA TRP A 204 -11.06 15.52 -12.84
C TRP A 204 -11.24 14.65 -14.07
N SER A 205 -10.59 13.49 -14.11
CA SER A 205 -10.61 12.58 -15.26
C SER A 205 -11.49 11.34 -15.05
N GLY A 206 -11.71 10.92 -13.80
CA GLY A 206 -12.39 9.67 -13.44
C GLY A 206 -11.61 8.38 -13.74
N LYS A 207 -10.46 8.47 -14.43
CA LYS A 207 -9.68 7.31 -14.86
C LYS A 207 -9.16 6.49 -13.69
N ASN A 208 -8.77 7.12 -12.57
CA ASN A 208 -8.28 6.40 -11.40
C ASN A 208 -9.42 5.63 -10.72
N MET A 209 -10.60 6.25 -10.61
CA MET A 209 -11.79 5.58 -10.06
C MET A 209 -12.16 4.33 -10.86
N ILE A 210 -12.15 4.43 -12.19
CA ILE A 210 -12.42 3.29 -13.08
C ILE A 210 -11.35 2.22 -12.90
N PHE A 211 -10.07 2.59 -12.91
CA PHE A 211 -8.96 1.65 -12.73
C PHE A 211 -9.11 0.83 -11.45
N PHE A 212 -9.26 1.48 -10.30
CA PHE A 212 -9.37 0.76 -9.02
C PHE A 212 -10.68 -0.03 -8.89
N SER A 213 -11.80 0.49 -9.40
CA SER A 213 -13.08 -0.24 -9.36
C SER A 213 -13.02 -1.51 -10.20
N LEU A 214 -12.42 -1.45 -11.41
CA LEU A 214 -12.20 -2.62 -12.25
C LEU A 214 -11.30 -3.64 -11.56
N HIS A 215 -10.19 -3.21 -10.95
CA HIS A 215 -9.33 -4.11 -10.17
C HIS A 215 -10.06 -4.74 -8.98
N GLY A 216 -10.94 -4.00 -8.30
CA GLY A 216 -11.77 -4.53 -7.22
C GLY A 216 -12.74 -5.62 -7.70
N LEU A 217 -13.38 -5.41 -8.85
CA LEU A 217 -14.23 -6.42 -9.49
C LEU A 217 -13.44 -7.67 -9.87
N LEU A 218 -12.26 -7.52 -10.47
CA LEU A 218 -11.40 -8.64 -10.86
C LEU A 218 -10.93 -9.46 -9.64
N VAL A 219 -10.56 -8.80 -8.54
CA VAL A 219 -10.22 -9.49 -7.28
C VAL A 219 -11.43 -10.21 -6.71
N LEU A 220 -12.63 -9.61 -6.78
CA LEU A 220 -13.86 -10.26 -6.32
C LEU A 220 -14.19 -11.50 -7.15
N LEU A 221 -13.99 -11.44 -8.47
CA LEU A 221 -14.13 -12.57 -9.37
C LEU A 221 -13.14 -13.68 -9.02
N GLU A 222 -11.87 -13.35 -8.81
CA GLU A 222 -10.83 -14.30 -8.39
C GLU A 222 -11.21 -15.03 -7.08
N ILE A 223 -11.75 -14.28 -6.10
CA ILE A 223 -12.23 -14.85 -4.83
C ILE A 223 -13.43 -15.77 -5.05
N THR A 224 -14.38 -15.35 -5.89
CA THR A 224 -15.63 -16.10 -6.13
C THR A 224 -15.37 -17.38 -6.92
N MET A 225 -14.44 -17.34 -7.88
CA MET A 225 -13.98 -18.51 -8.65
C MET A 225 -13.06 -19.44 -7.85
N LYS A 226 -12.76 -19.12 -6.57
CA LYS A 226 -11.85 -19.90 -5.70
C LYS A 226 -10.50 -20.19 -6.34
N MET A 227 -9.97 -19.26 -7.13
CA MET A 227 -8.69 -19.47 -7.80
C MET A 227 -7.59 -19.67 -6.76
N PRO A 228 -6.73 -20.70 -6.91
CA PRO A 228 -5.68 -20.98 -5.92
C PRO A 228 -4.66 -19.86 -5.92
N VAL A 229 -4.64 -19.08 -4.85
CA VAL A 229 -3.54 -18.15 -4.56
C VAL A 229 -2.42 -18.97 -3.96
N LYS A 230 -1.34 -19.20 -4.72
CA LYS A 230 -0.09 -19.69 -4.15
C LYS A 230 0.67 -18.48 -3.61
N PRO A 231 0.76 -18.25 -2.28
CA PRO A 231 1.72 -17.30 -1.77
C PRO A 231 3.11 -17.86 -2.09
N ASN A 232 3.68 -17.45 -3.22
CA ASN A 232 5.05 -17.81 -3.58
C ASN A 232 5.97 -17.09 -2.60
N THR A 233 6.34 -17.83 -1.56
CA THR A 233 7.39 -17.47 -0.63
C THR A 233 8.36 -18.64 -0.65
N PHE A 234 9.42 -18.55 -1.46
CA PHE A 234 10.59 -19.43 -1.34
C PHE A 234 11.25 -19.30 0.07
N LYS A 235 10.86 -18.29 0.87
CA LYS A 235 11.14 -18.14 2.31
C LYS A 235 9.99 -18.53 3.25
N GLY A 236 8.86 -19.01 2.72
CA GLY A 236 7.69 -19.43 3.49
C GLY A 236 7.86 -20.76 4.22
N LYS A 237 8.88 -21.55 3.83
CA LYS A 237 9.31 -22.74 4.59
C LYS A 237 10.25 -22.42 5.74
N LEU A 238 10.96 -21.28 5.73
CA LEU A 238 11.84 -20.86 6.83
C LEU A 238 11.13 -19.98 7.88
N LEU A 239 10.09 -19.24 7.46
CA LEU A 239 9.19 -18.46 8.34
C LEU A 239 7.79 -19.09 8.45
N GLY A 240 7.71 -20.39 8.16
CA GLY A 240 6.51 -21.20 8.12
C GLY A 240 5.91 -21.43 9.50
N CYS A 241 5.31 -20.39 10.08
CA CYS A 241 4.38 -20.53 11.21
C CYS A 241 3.41 -19.35 11.41
N GLN A 242 3.56 -18.22 10.70
CA GLN A 242 2.74 -17.02 11.01
C GLN A 242 1.63 -16.68 10.01
N VAL A 243 1.72 -17.09 8.74
CA VAL A 243 0.72 -16.70 7.72
C VAL A 243 -0.48 -17.68 7.68
N HIS A 244 -0.26 -18.96 7.96
CA HIS A 244 -1.35 -19.93 8.10
C HIS A 244 -2.27 -19.58 9.29
N ASN A 245 -1.69 -19.01 10.36
CA ASN A 245 -2.44 -18.52 11.51
C ASN A 245 -3.26 -17.25 11.21
N PHE A 246 -2.92 -16.44 10.20
CA PHE A 246 -3.71 -15.28 9.81
C PHE A 246 -5.03 -15.68 9.12
N TYR A 247 -5.01 -16.75 8.32
CA TYR A 247 -6.23 -17.31 7.72
C TYR A 247 -7.12 -18.01 8.76
N LYS A 248 -6.52 -18.70 9.74
CA LYS A 248 -7.24 -19.30 10.86
C LYS A 248 -7.81 -18.23 11.81
N PHE A 249 -7.09 -17.13 12.02
CA PHE A 249 -7.53 -15.98 12.83
C PHE A 249 -8.62 -15.15 12.14
N ALA A 250 -8.53 -14.87 10.84
CA ALA A 250 -9.60 -14.19 10.10
C ALA A 250 -10.88 -15.04 9.97
N ARG A 251 -10.74 -16.37 9.98
CA ARG A 251 -11.87 -17.33 10.09
C ARG A 251 -12.45 -17.36 11.51
N ASN A 252 -11.61 -17.36 12.54
CA ASN A 252 -12.04 -17.34 13.95
C ASN A 252 -12.62 -16.00 14.39
N GLN A 253 -12.12 -14.87 13.91
CA GLN A 253 -12.72 -13.53 14.10
C GLN A 253 -14.12 -13.44 13.50
N GLY A 254 -14.40 -14.18 12.42
CA GLY A 254 -15.75 -14.33 11.89
C GLY A 254 -16.70 -15.12 12.79
N ASN A 255 -16.17 -15.98 13.67
CA ASN A 255 -16.95 -16.77 14.63
C ASN A 255 -17.01 -16.11 16.02
N THR A 256 -15.95 -15.46 16.50
CA THR A 256 -15.95 -14.75 17.79
C THR A 256 -16.77 -13.46 17.75
N ILE A 257 -16.95 -12.82 16.59
CA ILE A 257 -17.93 -11.75 16.45
C ILE A 257 -19.36 -12.29 16.68
N ASN A 258 -19.67 -13.53 16.28
CA ASN A 258 -20.98 -14.13 16.57
C ASN A 258 -21.14 -14.56 18.04
N GLU A 259 -20.04 -14.80 18.77
CA GLU A 259 -20.08 -15.16 20.21
C GLU A 259 -20.11 -13.92 21.12
N VAL A 260 -19.47 -12.81 20.73
CA VAL A 260 -19.48 -11.55 21.50
C VAL A 260 -20.82 -10.82 21.39
N TYR A 261 -21.61 -11.05 20.34
CA TYR A 261 -22.96 -10.48 20.17
C TYR A 261 -24.11 -11.42 20.61
N ASN A 262 -23.81 -12.53 21.30
CA ASN A 262 -24.82 -13.45 21.88
C ASN A 262 -24.97 -13.32 23.41
N TYR A 263 -24.54 -12.21 24.00
CA TYR A 263 -24.98 -11.79 25.33
C TYR A 263 -26.16 -10.83 25.21
N GLY A 264 -27.36 -11.40 25.17
CA GLY A 264 -28.60 -10.65 25.18
C GLY A 264 -29.70 -11.39 24.42
N LYS A 265 -30.45 -12.20 25.16
CA LYS A 265 -31.86 -12.46 24.84
C LYS A 265 -32.61 -11.14 24.64
#